data_AF-A0A1Q9WK40-F1
#
_entry.id   AF-A0A1Q9WK40-F1
#
_cell.length_a   1.000
_cell.length_b   1.000
_cell.length_c   1.000
_cell.angle_alpha   90.00
_cell.angle_beta   90.00
_cell.angle_gamma   90.00
#
_symmetry.space_group_name_H-M   'P 1'
#
loop_
_entity.id
_entity.type
_entity.pdbx_description
1 polymer ?
#
loop_
_entity_poly.entity_id
_entity_poly.type
_entity_poly.pdbx_seq_one_letter_code
_entity_poly.pdbx_strand_id
1 'polypeptide(L)' 'MFARTVWGRACGEGLLGQITVAWTIRNRVDDGKSKSWWGEGYAGVCQKPYQFTFWNNTEPKYRFFLI' A
#
# COMPACT_ATOMS: atom_id res chain seq x y z
N MET A 1 7.34 -5.20 -2.52
CA MET A 1 6.70 -4.11 -1.75
C MET A 1 5.20 -4.02 -2.01
N PHE A 2 4.75 -3.96 -3.27
CA PHE A 2 3.31 -3.94 -3.62
C PHE A 2 2.49 -5.08 -2.99
N ALA A 3 2.92 -6.33 -3.18
CA ALA A 3 2.27 -7.49 -2.58
C ALA A 3 2.27 -7.45 -1.04
N ARG A 4 3.29 -6.85 -0.41
CA ARG A 4 3.35 -6.67 1.05
C ARG A 4 2.33 -5.63 1.53
N THR A 5 2.16 -4.53 0.79
CA THR A 5 1.13 -3.52 1.10
C THR A 5 -0.27 -4.11 0.99
N VAL A 6 -0.54 -4.91 -0.05
CA VAL A 6 -1.83 -5.58 -0.27
C VAL A 6 -2.13 -6.58 0.86
N TRP A 7 -1.16 -7.44 1.19
CA TRP A 7 -1.29 -8.39 2.28
C TRP A 7 -1.47 -7.68 3.63
N GLY A 8 -0.62 -6.71 3.95
CA GLY A 8 -0.66 -5.96 5.21
C GLY A 8 -1.98 -5.26 5.47
N ARG A 9 -2.67 -4.82 4.40
CA ARG A 9 -3.98 -4.16 4.53
C ARG A 9 -5.18 -5.09 4.46
N ALA A 10 -5.13 -6.14 3.65
CA ALA A 10 -6.30 -6.95 3.32
C ALA A 10 -6.14 -8.46 3.59
N CYS A 11 -5.12 -8.89 4.35
CA CYS A 11 -4.97 -10.28 4.79
C CYS A 11 -6.21 -10.82 5.52
N GLY A 12 -6.99 -9.95 6.18
CA GLY A 12 -8.23 -10.33 6.89
C GLY A 12 -9.54 -10.12 6.11
N GLU A 13 -9.51 -9.51 4.92
CA GLU A 13 -10.73 -9.11 4.18
C GLU A 13 -11.06 -10.02 2.98
N GLY A 14 -10.32 -11.12 2.80
CA GLY A 14 -10.50 -12.05 1.68
C GLY A 14 -9.96 -11.52 0.34
N LEU A 15 -10.17 -12.30 -0.72
CA LEU A 15 -9.60 -12.02 -2.06
C LEU A 15 -10.07 -10.67 -2.62
N LEU A 16 -11.34 -10.32 -2.41
CA LEU A 16 -11.93 -9.08 -2.92
C LEU A 16 -11.29 -7.84 -2.26
N GLY A 17 -11.00 -7.91 -0.95
CA GLY A 17 -10.31 -6.85 -0.23
C GLY A 17 -8.89 -6.63 -0.78
N GLN A 18 -8.17 -7.72 -1.07
CA GLN A 18 -6.82 -7.64 -1.66
C GLN A 18 -6.84 -7.01 -3.06
N ILE A 19 -7.80 -7.41 -3.90
CA ILE A 19 -8.01 -6.83 -5.23
C ILE A 19 -8.33 -5.34 -5.13
N THR A 20 -9.20 -4.95 -4.20
CA THR A 20 -9.60 -3.54 -4.01
C THR A 20 -8.41 -2.66 -3.63
N VAL A 21 -7.53 -3.14 -2.75
CA VAL A 21 -6.28 -2.43 -2.40
C VAL A 21 -5.34 -2.35 -3.59
N ALA A 22 -5.19 -3.42 -4.37
CA ALA A 22 -4.37 -3.43 -5.58
C ALA A 22 -4.86 -2.41 -6.62
N TRP A 23 -6.17 -2.34 -6.85
CA TRP A 23 -6.81 -1.34 -7.72
C TRP A 23 -6.61 0.09 -7.20
N THR A 24 -6.70 0.29 -5.89
CA THR A 24 -6.45 1.61 -5.28
C THR A 24 -5.02 2.08 -5.54
N ILE A 25 -4.03 1.21 -5.41
CA ILE A 25 -2.63 1.56 -5.70
C ILE A 25 -2.46 1.85 -7.19
N ARG A 26 -3.03 1.03 -8.07
CA ARG A 26 -2.98 1.26 -9.53
C ARG A 26 -3.56 2.62 -9.91
N ASN A 27 -4.75 2.96 -9.40
CA ASN A 27 -5.41 4.22 -9.72
C ASN A 27 -4.62 5.43 -9.21
N ARG A 28 -3.89 5.29 -8.10
CA ARG A 28 -3.01 6.35 -7.57
C ARG A 28 -1.73 6.51 -8.39
N VAL A 29 -1.20 5.42 -8.94
CA VAL A 29 -0.05 5.46 -9.86
C VAL A 29 -0.45 6.10 -11.20
N ASP A 30 -1.68 5.84 -11.64
CA ASP A 30 -2.22 6.33 -12.91
C ASP A 30 -3.03 7.65 -12.77
N ASP A 31 -2.78 8.43 -11.70
CA ASP A 31 -3.50 9.70 -11.41
C ASP A 31 -3.19 10.82 -12.44
N GLY A 32 -2.30 10.58 -13.41
CA GLY A 32 -2.01 11.49 -14.53
C GLY A 32 -1.30 12.78 -14.14
N LYS A 33 -0.87 12.94 -12.89
CA LYS A 33 -0.11 14.11 -12.41
C LYS A 33 1.36 13.71 -12.23
N SER A 34 2.27 14.61 -12.60
CA SER A 34 3.72 14.40 -12.53
C SER A 34 4.34 14.58 -11.13
N LYS A 35 3.53 15.06 -10.16
CA LYS A 35 3.86 15.16 -8.74
C LYS A 35 2.62 14.86 -7.90
N SER A 36 2.15 13.63 -7.94
CA SER A 36 0.98 13.24 -7.16
C SER A 36 1.29 13.26 -5.66
N TRP A 37 0.33 13.74 -4.87
CA TRP A 37 0.36 13.66 -3.40
C TRP A 37 0.65 12.21 -2.94
N TRP A 38 0.13 11.24 -3.70
CA TRP A 38 0.28 9.81 -3.47
C TRP A 38 1.71 9.29 -3.63
N GLY A 39 2.59 9.98 -4.36
CA GLY A 39 3.91 9.49 -4.75
C GLY A 39 3.95 8.95 -6.18
N GLU A 40 5.16 8.81 -6.73
CA GLU A 40 5.37 8.43 -8.13
C GLU A 40 5.68 6.93 -8.26
N GLY A 41 4.97 6.27 -9.17
CA GLY A 41 5.11 4.83 -9.42
C GLY A 41 4.69 3.95 -8.22
N TYR A 42 4.72 2.64 -8.42
CA TYR A 42 4.25 1.68 -7.41
C TYR A 42 5.02 1.77 -6.08
N ALA A 43 6.34 2.00 -6.15
CA ALA A 43 7.18 2.11 -4.97
C ALA A 43 6.92 3.42 -4.21
N GLY A 44 6.77 4.54 -4.92
CA GLY A 44 6.47 5.84 -4.32
C GLY A 44 5.10 5.86 -3.66
N VAL A 45 4.09 5.25 -4.29
CA VAL A 45 2.74 5.15 -3.73
C VAL A 45 2.68 4.24 -2.51
N CYS A 46 3.39 3.10 -2.52
CA CYS A 46 3.41 2.18 -1.38
C CYS A 46 4.14 2.76 -0.16
N GLN A 47 5.26 3.45 -0.37
CA GLN A 47 6.13 3.96 0.72
C GLN A 47 5.80 5.38 1.16
N LYS A 48 4.81 6.04 0.53
CA LYS A 48 4.46 7.40 0.88
C LYS A 48 4.00 7.48 2.35
N PRO A 49 4.53 8.43 3.15
CA PRO A 49 4.07 8.64 4.52
C PRO A 49 2.55 8.82 4.56
N TYR A 50 1.92 8.22 5.57
CA TYR A 50 0.47 8.27 5.82
C TYR A 50 -0.45 7.55 4.81
N GLN A 51 0.06 7.09 3.66
CA GLN A 51 -0.79 6.39 2.67
C GLN A 51 -1.12 4.96 3.06
N PHE A 52 -0.14 4.25 3.59
CA PHE A 52 -0.32 2.90 4.09
C PHE A 52 0.35 2.79 5.46
N THR A 53 -0.49 2.68 6.49
CA THR A 53 -0.07 2.53 7.89
C THR A 53 0.78 1.29 8.12
N PHE A 54 0.70 0.30 7.21
CA PHE A 54 1.54 -0.89 7.21
C PHE A 54 3.05 -0.58 7.23
N TRP A 55 3.50 0.53 6.64
CA TRP A 55 4.93 0.93 6.67
C TRP A 55 5.30 1.77 7.89
N ASN A 56 4.35 2.04 8.77
CA ASN A 56 4.63 2.73 10.02
C ASN A 56 5.20 1.72 11.04
N ASN A 57 6.35 2.05 11.63
CA ASN A 57 7.01 1.22 12.65
C ASN A 57 6.14 0.96 13.89
N THR A 58 5.08 1.74 14.09
CA THR A 58 4.14 1.60 15.20
C THR A 58 3.06 0.55 14.96
N GLU A 59 2.86 0.07 13.72
CA GLU A 59 1.81 -0.92 13.45
C GLU A 59 2.26 -2.35 13.83
N PRO A 60 1.45 -3.09 14.62
CA PRO A 60 1.78 -4.45 15.04
C PRO A 60 1.94 -5.42 13.86
N LYS A 61 1.25 -5.15 12.74
CA LYS A 61 1.33 -5.94 11.50
C LYS A 61 2.64 -5.75 10.73
N TYR A 62 3.31 -4.61 10.89
CA TYR A 62 4.64 -4.38 10.31
C TYR A 62 5.69 -5.28 10.97
N ARG A 63 5.57 -5.47 12.29
CA ARG A 63 6.48 -6.28 13.10
C ARG A 63 6.40 -7.78 12.81
N PHE A 64 5.28 -8.25 12.24
CA PHE A 64 5.08 -9.66 11.88
C PHE A 64 5.85 -10.11 10.62
N PHE A 65 6.40 -9.19 9.84
CA PHE A 65 7.09 -9.50 8.57
C PHE A 65 8.61 -9.20 8.61
N LEU A 66 9.15 -8.86 9.78
CA LEU A 66 10.59 -8.62 10.01
C LEU A 66 11.31 -9.82 10.65
N ILE A 67 10.65 -10.98 10.70
CA ILE A 67 11.19 -12.29 11.10
C ILE A 67 11.03 -13.21 9.90
#